data_AF-A0A5R8QJ15-F1
#
_entry.id   AF-A0A5R8QJ15-F1
#
_cell.length_a   1.000
_cell.length_b   1.000
_cell.length_c   1.000
_cell.angle_alpha   90.00
_cell.angle_beta   90.00
_cell.angle_gamma   90.00
#
_symmetry.space_group_name_H-M   'P 1'
#
loop_
_entity.id
_entity.type
_entity.pdbx_description
1 polymer ?
#
loop_
_entity_poly.entity_id
_entity_poly.type
_entity_poly.pdbx_seq_one_letter_code
_entity_poly.pdbx_strand_id
1 'polypeptide(L)'
;MGKGNTDHFAELRLSTEADSGELLRAFVREASLVEKVPAAIASLIASDAEQIWRVLCQSDAAPEHATVLLSSPKGEVRAKILLNGHSRFSAILPSLGAHLLRGAGLSYRERGVDGWEVTLHRALEPSRESTGVERAVAEEAAPTESVQIDAPQQSDSAAIARCFLAVYGHNYVHREVFSPHRYWRKVENGELIPMVSRDARGEVIGHVALERDPGAMIAERGEAVVLPSYRGRHLLERMTERLTDEAVKLGLVGIYAEPVTTHTFSQRNDERAGMPTCAILLGAAPETLHSKDLPVPTAGQRQSFLLTFKFLKSARTYEIVAPNEYRDVISSTYDSLGVSVSTSGGRTPTETRSMTSIAVNAGGYGRIRFERTGSNAAVELAQAMSDVEALGARTVQLSAHLEDPGLPLLVDSARRLGFFFCGLAPAFSEGRDLLLMQRLSEPLDISELQLFTEQTKKIAAFIERDRQSASSQL
;
A
#
# COMPACT_ATOMS: atom_id res chain seq x y z
N MET A 1 29.85 1.49 3.96
CA MET A 1 30.19 0.29 4.78
C MET A 1 30.32 0.73 6.23
N GLY A 2 29.81 -0.01 7.22
CA GLY A 2 29.10 -1.28 7.11
C GLY A 2 28.52 -1.71 8.47
N LYS A 3 28.15 -2.99 8.58
CA LYS A 3 27.49 -3.60 9.75
C LYS A 3 26.11 -3.00 10.07
N GLY A 4 25.14 -3.34 9.23
CA GLY A 4 23.77 -3.49 9.74
C GLY A 4 23.80 -4.50 10.88
N ASN A 5 23.16 -4.17 11.99
CA ASN A 5 23.31 -4.90 13.25
C ASN A 5 22.47 -6.18 13.22
N THR A 6 23.04 -7.29 12.73
CA THR A 6 22.41 -8.62 12.82
C THR A 6 22.26 -8.98 14.30
N ASP A 7 21.02 -9.12 14.76
CA ASP A 7 20.68 -9.40 16.18
C ASP A 7 20.97 -10.86 16.60
N HIS A 8 21.91 -11.51 15.90
CA HIS A 8 22.45 -12.85 16.10
C HIS A 8 23.87 -12.90 15.51
N PHE A 9 24.72 -13.76 16.08
CA PHE A 9 26.13 -13.92 15.72
C PHE A 9 26.41 -15.20 14.92
N ALA A 10 25.51 -16.19 14.96
CA ALA A 10 25.64 -17.43 14.19
C ALA A 10 24.26 -18.01 13.80
N GLU A 11 24.22 -18.72 12.68
CA GLU A 11 23.05 -19.43 12.13
C GLU A 11 23.43 -20.87 11.72
N LEU A 12 22.51 -21.82 11.92
CA LEU A 12 22.59 -23.21 11.46
C LEU A 12 21.23 -23.65 10.92
N ARG A 13 21.19 -24.59 9.95
CA ARG A 13 19.95 -25.23 9.47
C ARG A 13 20.11 -26.74 9.43
N LEU A 14 19.15 -27.47 9.97
CA LEU A 14 19.21 -28.93 10.16
C LEU A 14 17.82 -29.57 10.08
N SER A 15 17.75 -30.83 9.63
CA SER A 15 16.51 -31.62 9.57
C SER A 15 16.09 -32.10 10.97
N THR A 16 14.79 -32.04 11.30
CA THR A 16 14.20 -32.45 12.59
C THR A 16 14.22 -33.97 12.78
N GLU A 17 15.43 -34.48 12.95
CA GLU A 17 15.77 -35.88 13.15
C GLU A 17 16.49 -36.01 14.50
N ALA A 18 16.23 -37.11 15.22
CA ALA A 18 16.82 -37.36 16.53
C ALA A 18 18.36 -37.38 16.47
N ASP A 19 18.91 -37.97 15.41
CA ASP A 19 20.36 -38.10 15.19
C ASP A 19 21.02 -36.74 14.87
N SER A 20 20.26 -35.75 14.39
CA SER A 20 20.71 -34.36 14.25
C SER A 20 20.65 -33.55 15.56
N GLY A 21 20.25 -34.17 16.69
CA GLY A 21 20.27 -33.51 18.00
C GLY A 21 21.68 -33.23 18.51
N GLU A 22 22.64 -34.11 18.23
CA GLU A 22 24.00 -33.92 18.71
C GLU A 22 24.74 -32.81 17.93
N LEU A 23 24.46 -32.62 16.63
CA LEU A 23 24.85 -31.43 15.84
C LEU A 23 24.55 -30.16 16.60
N LEU A 24 23.29 -30.01 16.96
CA LEU A 24 22.78 -28.78 17.55
C LEU A 24 23.58 -28.47 18.82
N ARG A 25 23.92 -29.51 19.59
CA ARG A 25 24.76 -29.45 20.78
C ARG A 25 26.24 -29.08 20.50
N ALA A 26 26.80 -29.38 19.34
CA ALA A 26 28.13 -28.88 18.94
C ALA A 26 28.06 -27.40 18.57
N PHE A 27 27.22 -27.08 17.59
CA PHE A 27 27.14 -25.75 17.02
C PHE A 27 26.82 -24.69 18.07
N VAL A 28 25.82 -24.95 18.92
CA VAL A 28 25.42 -24.03 19.99
C VAL A 28 26.54 -23.84 21.01
N ARG A 29 27.32 -24.88 21.31
CA ARG A 29 28.46 -24.79 22.24
C ARG A 29 29.60 -23.96 21.66
N GLU A 30 30.10 -24.35 20.50
CA GLU A 30 31.32 -23.77 19.94
C GLU A 30 31.10 -22.33 19.44
N ALA A 31 29.94 -22.01 18.84
CA ALA A 31 29.61 -20.64 18.47
C ALA A 31 29.49 -19.73 19.72
N SER A 32 28.92 -20.23 20.81
CA SER A 32 28.88 -19.49 22.09
C SER A 32 30.27 -19.27 22.69
N LEU A 33 31.16 -20.26 22.59
CA LEU A 33 32.56 -20.14 23.04
C LEU A 33 33.34 -19.09 22.23
N VAL A 34 33.11 -18.97 20.91
CA VAL A 34 33.70 -17.94 20.05
C VAL A 34 33.29 -16.53 20.51
N GLU A 35 32.02 -16.32 20.86
CA GLU A 35 31.52 -15.07 21.46
C GLU A 35 31.80 -14.96 22.98
N LYS A 36 32.74 -15.75 23.51
CA LYS A 36 33.28 -15.65 24.88
C LYS A 36 32.26 -15.89 25.99
N VAL A 37 31.16 -16.60 25.70
CA VAL A 37 30.26 -17.14 26.71
C VAL A 37 31.08 -18.05 27.65
N PRO A 38 30.95 -17.96 28.98
CA PRO A 38 31.68 -18.83 29.90
C PRO A 38 31.45 -20.30 29.57
N ALA A 39 32.52 -21.10 29.49
CA ALA A 39 32.48 -22.43 28.88
C ALA A 39 31.44 -23.37 29.48
N ALA A 40 31.13 -23.20 30.77
CA ALA A 40 30.01 -23.85 31.43
C ALA A 40 28.67 -23.52 30.73
N ILE A 41 28.31 -22.24 30.61
CA ILE A 41 27.00 -21.78 30.10
C ILE A 41 26.84 -22.05 28.62
N ALA A 42 27.91 -21.83 27.83
CA ALA A 42 27.96 -22.18 26.41
C ALA A 42 27.55 -23.65 26.18
N SER A 43 27.93 -24.50 27.13
CA SER A 43 27.70 -25.92 27.07
C SER A 43 26.35 -26.34 27.66
N LEU A 44 25.80 -25.62 28.66
CA LEU A 44 24.43 -25.87 29.14
C LEU A 44 23.37 -25.49 28.10
N ILE A 45 23.46 -24.30 27.49
CA ILE A 45 22.46 -23.90 26.49
C ILE A 45 22.47 -24.84 25.28
N ALA A 46 23.62 -25.44 24.98
CA ALA A 46 23.73 -26.52 24.01
C ALA A 46 22.96 -27.78 24.44
N SER A 47 23.12 -28.23 25.68
CA SER A 47 22.39 -29.40 26.22
C SER A 47 20.88 -29.15 26.34
N ASP A 48 20.46 -27.95 26.75
CA ASP A 48 19.04 -27.56 26.74
C ASP A 48 18.47 -27.59 25.30
N ALA A 49 19.24 -27.10 24.31
CA ALA A 49 18.84 -27.11 22.90
C ALA A 49 18.72 -28.53 22.33
N GLU A 50 19.66 -29.43 22.63
CA GLU A 50 19.55 -30.86 22.30
C GLU A 50 18.30 -31.48 22.94
N GLN A 51 18.08 -31.23 24.24
CA GLN A 51 16.99 -31.86 24.97
C GLN A 51 15.61 -31.42 24.45
N ILE A 52 15.45 -30.15 24.11
CA ILE A 52 14.24 -29.63 23.45
C ILE A 52 14.10 -30.20 22.02
N TRP A 53 15.18 -30.28 21.26
CA TRP A 53 15.17 -30.84 19.91
C TRP A 53 14.72 -32.29 19.88
N ARG A 54 15.23 -33.13 20.80
CA ARG A 54 14.83 -34.54 20.93
C ARG A 54 13.32 -34.69 21.23
N VAL A 55 12.75 -33.82 22.05
CA VAL A 55 11.30 -33.85 22.35
C VAL A 55 10.48 -33.39 21.14
N LEU A 56 10.93 -32.38 20.40
CA LEU A 56 10.27 -31.94 19.17
C LEU A 56 10.30 -33.03 18.07
N CYS A 57 11.41 -33.77 17.95
CA CYS A 57 11.54 -34.86 16.97
C CYS A 57 10.76 -36.14 17.35
N GLN A 58 10.01 -36.16 18.46
CA GLN A 58 9.13 -37.27 18.84
C GLN A 58 7.72 -37.19 18.23
N SER A 59 7.43 -36.20 17.37
CA SER A 59 6.18 -36.19 16.59
C SER A 59 6.21 -37.24 15.48
N ASP A 60 5.14 -38.04 15.31
CA ASP A 60 4.96 -39.04 14.23
C ASP A 60 4.78 -38.43 12.81
N ALA A 61 5.64 -37.48 12.43
CA ALA A 61 5.61 -36.75 11.18
C ALA A 61 7.00 -36.72 10.53
N ALA A 62 7.04 -36.67 9.19
CA ALA A 62 8.28 -36.72 8.42
C ALA A 62 9.26 -35.59 8.81
N PRO A 63 10.59 -35.80 8.77
CA PRO A 63 11.55 -34.76 9.13
C PRO A 63 11.47 -33.51 8.25
N GLU A 64 11.57 -32.34 8.88
CA GLU A 64 11.58 -31.02 8.22
C GLU A 64 12.74 -30.17 8.73
N HIS A 65 13.26 -29.28 7.88
CA HIS A 65 14.36 -28.40 8.25
C HIS A 65 13.90 -27.29 9.21
N ALA A 66 14.61 -27.09 10.32
CA ALA A 66 14.50 -25.92 11.17
C ALA A 66 15.77 -25.05 11.08
N THR A 67 15.64 -23.77 11.40
CA THR A 67 16.77 -22.83 11.48
C THR A 67 17.07 -22.47 12.93
N VAL A 68 18.33 -22.47 13.34
CA VAL A 68 18.75 -22.10 14.69
C VAL A 68 19.65 -20.86 14.64
N LEU A 69 19.24 -19.82 15.36
CA LEU A 69 19.93 -18.53 15.45
C LEU A 69 20.45 -18.31 16.88
N LEU A 70 21.70 -17.87 17.02
CA LEU A 70 22.34 -17.62 18.30
C LEU A 70 22.64 -16.14 18.51
N SER A 71 22.21 -15.58 19.65
CA SER A 71 22.47 -14.18 20.00
C SER A 71 22.89 -14.00 21.45
N SER A 72 23.66 -12.94 21.72
CA SER A 72 24.19 -12.63 23.07
C SER A 72 23.88 -11.18 23.48
N PRO A 73 22.59 -10.83 23.66
CA PRO A 73 22.23 -9.53 24.25
C PRO A 73 22.79 -9.42 25.67
N LYS A 74 23.02 -8.18 26.16
CA LYS A 74 23.81 -7.91 27.36
C LYS A 74 23.37 -8.73 28.59
N GLY A 75 24.19 -9.71 28.98
CA GLY A 75 24.03 -10.51 30.19
C GLY A 75 23.49 -11.93 29.99
N GLU A 76 23.10 -12.32 28.77
CA GLU A 76 22.53 -13.64 28.46
C GLU A 76 22.99 -14.14 27.07
N VAL A 77 22.91 -15.45 26.87
CA VAL A 77 22.98 -16.09 25.54
C VAL A 77 21.62 -16.72 25.22
N ARG A 78 21.18 -16.59 23.97
CA ARG A 78 19.90 -17.08 23.47
C ARG A 78 20.09 -17.98 22.26
N ALA A 79 19.34 -19.08 22.21
CA ALA A 79 19.26 -19.99 21.08
C ALA A 79 17.81 -20.05 20.59
N LYS A 80 17.57 -19.60 19.36
CA LYS A 80 16.24 -19.47 18.76
C LYS A 80 16.07 -20.51 17.66
N ILE A 81 15.18 -21.46 17.89
CA ILE A 81 14.80 -22.52 16.95
C ILE A 81 13.54 -22.07 16.19
N LEU A 82 13.66 -21.95 14.87
CA LEU A 82 12.59 -21.64 13.94
C LEU A 82 12.06 -22.94 13.34
N LEU A 83 11.03 -23.49 13.97
CA LEU A 83 10.33 -24.70 13.55
C LEU A 83 9.33 -24.37 12.44
N ASN A 84 9.04 -25.35 11.59
CA ASN A 84 8.02 -25.26 10.55
C ASN A 84 6.85 -26.21 10.86
N GLY A 85 5.64 -25.87 10.38
CA GLY A 85 4.41 -26.58 10.71
C GLY A 85 3.83 -26.19 12.07
N HIS A 86 2.77 -25.38 12.09
CA HIS A 86 2.14 -24.91 13.33
C HIS A 86 1.41 -26.03 14.09
N SER A 87 0.50 -26.73 13.43
CA SER A 87 -0.31 -27.80 14.02
C SER A 87 0.50 -29.01 14.49
N ARG A 88 1.67 -29.26 13.88
CA ARG A 88 2.62 -30.32 14.23
C ARG A 88 3.14 -30.20 15.67
N PHE A 89 3.38 -28.97 16.12
CA PHE A 89 4.02 -28.70 17.41
C PHE A 89 3.11 -28.02 18.45
N SER A 90 1.94 -27.49 18.05
CA SER A 90 1.02 -26.77 18.95
C SER A 90 0.62 -27.57 20.20
N ALA A 91 0.52 -28.90 20.10
CA ALA A 91 0.20 -29.78 21.22
C ALA A 91 1.38 -30.07 22.18
N ILE A 92 2.63 -30.00 21.72
CA ILE A 92 3.82 -30.39 22.51
C ILE A 92 4.59 -29.18 23.08
N LEU A 93 4.47 -28.01 22.46
CA LEU A 93 5.08 -26.76 22.92
C LEU A 93 4.73 -26.39 24.39
N PRO A 94 3.49 -26.58 24.88
CA PRO A 94 3.16 -26.33 26.29
C PRO A 94 3.93 -27.23 27.28
N SER A 95 4.31 -28.45 26.89
CA SER A 95 5.04 -29.39 27.78
C SER A 95 6.55 -29.19 27.79
N LEU A 96 7.14 -28.52 26.79
CA LEU A 96 8.60 -28.38 26.66
C LEU A 96 9.30 -27.82 27.91
N GLY A 97 8.66 -26.92 28.66
CA GLY A 97 9.21 -26.34 29.88
C GLY A 97 9.49 -27.35 31.00
N ALA A 98 8.84 -28.52 30.98
CA ALA A 98 9.09 -29.60 31.95
C ALA A 98 10.40 -30.37 31.69
N HIS A 99 11.03 -30.18 30.53
CA HIS A 99 12.23 -30.91 30.09
C HIS A 99 13.52 -30.10 30.23
N LEU A 100 13.52 -28.98 30.97
CA LEU A 100 14.67 -28.06 31.06
C LEU A 100 15.38 -28.10 32.41
N LEU A 101 16.72 -27.96 32.37
CA LEU A 101 17.54 -27.90 33.57
C LEU A 101 17.40 -26.54 34.27
N ARG A 102 17.37 -26.53 35.61
CA ARG A 102 17.17 -25.32 36.43
C ARG A 102 18.02 -24.14 35.94
N GLY A 103 17.39 -22.98 35.79
CA GLY A 103 18.03 -21.74 35.32
C GLY A 103 17.98 -21.50 33.80
N ALA A 104 17.36 -22.38 33.01
CA ALA A 104 16.96 -22.07 31.64
C ALA A 104 15.67 -21.24 31.63
N GLY A 105 15.57 -20.29 30.71
CA GLY A 105 14.32 -19.68 30.30
C GLY A 105 13.90 -20.18 28.93
N LEU A 106 12.58 -20.36 28.75
CA LEU A 106 11.96 -20.77 27.49
C LEU A 106 10.80 -19.85 27.18
N SER A 107 10.73 -19.37 25.94
CA SER A 107 9.52 -18.76 25.38
C SER A 107 9.26 -19.33 24.00
N TYR A 108 8.01 -19.34 23.58
CA TYR A 108 7.63 -19.64 22.20
C TYR A 108 6.55 -18.68 21.74
N ARG A 109 6.54 -18.39 20.43
CA ARG A 109 5.50 -17.58 19.78
C ARG A 109 5.25 -18.11 18.37
N GLU A 110 4.01 -17.94 17.92
CA GLU A 110 3.59 -18.30 16.57
C GLU A 110 4.38 -17.47 15.56
N ARG A 111 4.97 -18.11 14.55
CA ARG A 111 5.63 -17.44 13.43
C ARG A 111 4.69 -17.42 12.22
N GLY A 112 3.42 -17.08 12.49
CA GLY A 112 2.29 -17.33 11.61
C GLY A 112 1.90 -18.81 11.57
N VAL A 113 1.12 -19.20 10.56
CA VAL A 113 0.72 -20.59 10.31
C VAL A 113 1.88 -21.49 9.87
N ASP A 114 2.95 -20.87 9.36
CA ASP A 114 4.11 -21.55 8.77
C ASP A 114 4.96 -22.27 9.84
N GLY A 115 4.79 -21.98 11.13
CA GLY A 115 5.44 -22.69 12.23
C GLY A 115 5.63 -21.86 13.51
N TRP A 116 6.61 -22.25 14.32
CA TRP A 116 6.84 -21.68 15.65
C TRP A 116 8.26 -21.12 15.79
N GLU A 117 8.39 -20.00 16.51
CA GLU A 117 9.67 -19.54 17.04
C GLU A 117 9.77 -20.00 18.50
N VAL A 118 10.74 -20.87 18.82
CA VAL A 118 11.05 -21.34 20.17
C VAL A 118 12.39 -20.74 20.59
N THR A 119 12.41 -19.93 21.65
CA THR A 119 13.63 -19.25 22.13
C THR A 119 14.02 -19.75 23.52
N LEU A 120 15.15 -20.45 23.57
CA LEU A 120 15.88 -20.75 24.80
C LEU A 120 16.76 -19.56 25.18
N HIS A 121 16.90 -19.30 26.47
CA HIS A 121 17.83 -18.32 27.00
C HIS A 121 18.47 -18.77 28.32
N ARG A 122 19.75 -18.45 28.48
CA ARG A 122 20.56 -18.68 29.69
C ARG A 122 21.28 -17.38 30.03
N ALA A 123 21.18 -16.92 31.28
CA ALA A 123 22.05 -15.86 31.77
C ALA A 123 23.53 -16.29 31.66
N LEU A 124 24.44 -15.35 31.45
CA LEU A 124 25.87 -15.63 31.31
C LEU A 124 26.57 -15.92 32.66
N GLU A 125 25.84 -15.87 33.77
CA GLU A 125 26.31 -16.28 35.10
C GLU A 125 26.07 -17.79 35.34
N PRO A 126 26.96 -18.52 36.04
CA PRO A 126 27.47 -19.80 35.53
C PRO A 126 26.74 -21.12 35.90
N SER A 127 26.63 -22.06 34.94
CA SER A 127 26.21 -23.49 35.08
C SER A 127 26.58 -24.31 33.78
N ARG A 128 26.69 -25.68 33.75
CA ARG A 128 27.70 -26.51 32.97
C ARG A 128 27.26 -27.63 31.92
N GLU A 129 27.99 -27.80 30.77
CA GLU A 129 28.27 -28.98 29.81
C GLU A 129 27.19 -29.60 28.81
N SER A 130 27.35 -30.14 27.53
CA SER A 130 28.27 -30.01 26.31
C SER A 130 28.14 -30.98 25.01
N THR A 131 28.24 -30.49 23.71
CA THR A 131 28.77 -31.07 22.36
C THR A 131 28.11 -32.13 21.36
N GLY A 132 28.15 -31.99 19.98
CA GLY A 132 28.45 -33.08 18.95
C GLY A 132 27.84 -33.37 17.47
N VAL A 133 28.01 -32.57 16.36
CA VAL A 133 28.11 -32.94 14.86
C VAL A 133 26.90 -33.36 13.89
N GLU A 134 27.00 -33.10 12.54
CA GLU A 134 25.96 -32.78 11.48
C GLU A 134 25.99 -33.51 10.08
N ARG A 135 24.84 -33.52 9.32
CA ARG A 135 24.78 -33.35 7.82
C ARG A 135 23.38 -32.91 7.24
N ALA A 136 23.35 -32.38 5.99
CA ALA A 136 22.18 -31.99 5.13
C ALA A 136 22.64 -31.70 3.66
N VAL A 137 21.77 -31.40 2.64
CA VAL A 137 22.06 -30.67 1.32
C VAL A 137 20.92 -30.58 0.22
N ALA A 138 20.75 -29.38 -0.39
CA ALA A 138 20.38 -28.95 -1.80
C ALA A 138 18.96 -29.00 -2.48
N GLU A 139 18.85 -28.24 -3.60
CA GLU A 139 17.67 -27.64 -4.28
C GLU A 139 17.95 -27.31 -5.79
N GLU A 140 16.93 -27.11 -6.66
CA GLU A 140 17.07 -26.69 -8.10
C GLU A 140 15.91 -25.76 -8.59
N ALA A 141 16.08 -25.08 -9.75
CA ALA A 141 15.23 -23.98 -10.25
C ALA A 141 14.08 -24.37 -11.21
N ALA A 142 13.09 -23.48 -11.38
CA ALA A 142 11.77 -23.77 -11.98
C ALA A 142 11.52 -23.18 -13.41
N PRO A 143 10.58 -23.74 -14.20
CA PRO A 143 10.41 -23.45 -15.64
C PRO A 143 9.30 -22.42 -15.96
N THR A 144 8.76 -22.46 -17.19
CA THR A 144 7.65 -21.63 -17.69
C THR A 144 6.31 -21.99 -17.04
N GLU A 145 6.15 -21.63 -15.76
CA GLU A 145 4.97 -21.94 -14.94
C GLU A 145 3.68 -21.24 -15.45
N SER A 146 2.57 -21.98 -15.43
CA SER A 146 1.23 -21.50 -15.77
C SER A 146 0.67 -20.58 -14.68
N VAL A 147 0.45 -19.30 -15.00
CA VAL A 147 -0.04 -18.31 -14.03
C VAL A 147 -1.56 -18.16 -14.09
N GLN A 148 -2.23 -18.50 -12.97
CA GLN A 148 -3.67 -18.31 -12.76
C GLN A 148 -3.96 -16.91 -12.17
N ILE A 149 -5.18 -16.41 -12.38
CA ILE A 149 -5.67 -15.14 -11.84
C ILE A 149 -7.11 -15.32 -11.39
N ASP A 150 -7.39 -15.01 -10.14
CA ASP A 150 -8.65 -15.28 -9.46
C ASP A 150 -8.92 -14.32 -8.30
N ALA A 151 -10.15 -14.38 -7.77
CA ALA A 151 -10.48 -13.73 -6.49
C ALA A 151 -9.87 -14.57 -5.35
N PRO A 152 -9.15 -13.96 -4.39
CA PRO A 152 -8.58 -14.69 -3.27
C PRO A 152 -9.65 -15.24 -2.32
N GLN A 153 -9.22 -16.16 -1.46
CA GLN A 153 -9.96 -16.70 -0.32
C GLN A 153 -9.37 -16.18 1.00
N GLN A 154 -10.09 -16.36 2.11
CA GLN A 154 -9.65 -15.87 3.43
C GLN A 154 -8.24 -16.32 3.82
N SER A 155 -7.87 -17.56 3.46
CA SER A 155 -6.54 -18.15 3.64
C SER A 155 -5.42 -17.39 2.90
N ASP A 156 -5.69 -16.78 1.75
CA ASP A 156 -4.68 -16.07 0.95
C ASP A 156 -4.21 -14.77 1.60
N SER A 157 -4.97 -14.23 2.57
CA SER A 157 -4.67 -12.95 3.24
C SER A 157 -3.24 -12.89 3.82
N ALA A 158 -2.70 -14.02 4.26
CA ALA A 158 -1.29 -14.10 4.70
C ALA A 158 -0.30 -14.02 3.54
N ALA A 159 -0.56 -14.68 2.41
CA ALA A 159 0.30 -14.65 1.22
C ALA A 159 0.25 -13.28 0.51
N ILE A 160 -0.91 -12.61 0.52
CA ILE A 160 -1.06 -11.21 0.11
C ILE A 160 -0.19 -10.31 0.98
N ALA A 161 -0.28 -10.43 2.32
CA ALA A 161 0.58 -9.69 3.24
C ALA A 161 2.09 -9.93 3.00
N ARG A 162 2.49 -11.18 2.68
CA ARG A 162 3.88 -11.52 2.28
C ARG A 162 4.31 -10.76 1.01
N CYS A 163 3.43 -10.64 0.00
CA CYS A 163 3.72 -9.88 -1.22
C CYS A 163 3.99 -8.40 -0.95
N PHE A 164 3.16 -7.74 -0.13
CA PHE A 164 3.37 -6.33 0.22
C PHE A 164 4.64 -6.13 1.03
N LEU A 165 4.91 -6.99 2.02
CA LEU A 165 6.11 -6.90 2.84
C LEU A 165 7.39 -7.04 1.99
N ALA A 166 7.39 -7.96 1.02
CA ALA A 166 8.53 -8.21 0.13
C ALA A 166 8.80 -7.09 -0.89
N VAL A 167 7.87 -6.13 -1.09
CA VAL A 167 8.01 -5.05 -2.09
C VAL A 167 8.02 -3.65 -1.48
N TYR A 168 7.26 -3.41 -0.41
CA TYR A 168 7.05 -2.09 0.20
C TYR A 168 7.59 -1.96 1.64
N GLY A 169 8.07 -3.05 2.23
CA GLY A 169 8.56 -3.08 3.61
C GLY A 169 7.45 -2.99 4.66
N HIS A 170 7.82 -2.63 5.89
CA HIS A 170 6.88 -2.48 7.00
C HIS A 170 6.15 -1.13 6.99
N ASN A 171 6.65 -0.15 6.24
CA ASN A 171 6.13 1.22 6.19
C ASN A 171 5.15 1.47 5.01
N TYR A 172 4.51 0.44 4.46
CA TYR A 172 3.43 0.61 3.48
C TYR A 172 2.19 1.31 4.07
N VAL A 173 1.52 2.13 3.26
CA VAL A 173 0.51 3.08 3.75
C VAL A 173 -0.84 2.44 4.10
N HIS A 174 -1.32 1.46 3.33
CA HIS A 174 -2.52 0.67 3.65
C HIS A 174 -2.15 -0.43 4.67
N ARG A 175 -2.05 -0.06 5.95
CA ARG A 175 -1.57 -0.96 7.03
C ARG A 175 -2.52 -2.14 7.29
N GLU A 176 -3.75 -2.05 6.81
CA GLU A 176 -4.80 -3.07 6.85
C GLU A 176 -4.33 -4.39 6.21
N VAL A 177 -3.55 -4.31 5.12
CA VAL A 177 -3.09 -5.49 4.35
C VAL A 177 -2.19 -6.42 5.16
N PHE A 178 -1.50 -5.91 6.19
CA PHE A 178 -0.68 -6.71 7.10
C PHE A 178 -1.48 -7.35 8.25
N SER A 179 -2.81 -7.20 8.27
CA SER A 179 -3.70 -7.74 9.30
C SER A 179 -4.79 -8.60 8.63
N PRO A 180 -4.55 -9.91 8.42
CA PRO A 180 -5.43 -10.79 7.66
C PRO A 180 -6.93 -10.65 7.97
N HIS A 181 -7.30 -10.60 9.25
CA HIS A 181 -8.69 -10.41 9.68
C HIS A 181 -9.27 -9.01 9.39
N ARG A 182 -8.45 -7.93 9.39
CA ARG A 182 -8.92 -6.57 9.03
C ARG A 182 -9.02 -6.40 7.52
N TYR A 183 -8.03 -6.89 6.78
CA TYR A 183 -8.05 -6.95 5.32
C TYR A 183 -9.28 -7.73 4.83
N TRP A 184 -9.45 -8.96 5.31
CA TRP A 184 -10.53 -9.82 4.84
C TRP A 184 -11.93 -9.28 5.18
N ARG A 185 -12.08 -8.59 6.32
CA ARG A 185 -13.35 -7.91 6.65
C ARG A 185 -13.77 -6.86 5.60
N LYS A 186 -12.83 -6.10 5.01
CA LYS A 186 -13.14 -5.20 3.90
C LYS A 186 -13.66 -5.95 2.68
N VAL A 187 -13.12 -7.15 2.42
CA VAL A 187 -13.56 -8.03 1.32
C VAL A 187 -14.98 -8.54 1.57
N GLU A 188 -15.26 -9.01 2.79
CA GLU A 188 -16.60 -9.47 3.21
C GLU A 188 -17.66 -8.34 3.17
N ASN A 189 -17.27 -7.12 3.51
CA ASN A 189 -18.13 -5.93 3.43
C ASN A 189 -18.33 -5.41 1.99
N GLY A 190 -17.53 -5.86 1.01
CA GLY A 190 -17.53 -5.30 -0.35
C GLY A 190 -16.94 -3.89 -0.48
N GLU A 191 -16.17 -3.47 0.55
CA GLU A 191 -15.34 -2.25 0.61
C GLU A 191 -14.06 -2.43 -0.23
N LEU A 192 -13.56 -3.66 -0.31
CA LEU A 192 -12.38 -4.04 -1.10
C LEU A 192 -12.72 -5.21 -2.02
N ILE A 193 -12.45 -5.09 -3.31
CA ILE A 193 -12.61 -6.16 -4.30
C ILE A 193 -11.21 -6.51 -4.86
N PRO A 194 -10.51 -7.50 -4.27
CA PRO A 194 -9.17 -7.89 -4.68
C PRO A 194 -9.15 -8.94 -5.78
N MET A 195 -8.08 -8.93 -6.58
CA MET A 195 -7.65 -10.02 -7.46
C MET A 195 -6.21 -10.40 -7.11
N VAL A 196 -5.91 -11.69 -7.19
CA VAL A 196 -4.56 -12.23 -7.04
C VAL A 196 -4.09 -12.91 -8.33
N SER A 197 -2.77 -13.01 -8.47
CA SER A 197 -2.12 -13.88 -9.46
C SER A 197 -1.33 -14.95 -8.73
N ARG A 198 -1.39 -16.19 -9.25
CA ARG A 198 -0.78 -17.39 -8.65
C ARG A 198 0.18 -18.07 -9.61
N ASP A 199 1.25 -18.64 -9.08
CA ASP A 199 2.12 -19.53 -9.86
C ASP A 199 1.52 -20.95 -10.03
N ALA A 200 2.29 -21.87 -10.62
CA ALA A 200 1.83 -23.25 -10.84
C ALA A 200 1.69 -24.08 -9.55
N ARG A 201 2.12 -23.54 -8.40
CA ARG A 201 2.01 -24.16 -7.06
C ARG A 201 0.81 -23.61 -6.28
N GLY A 202 0.19 -22.53 -6.76
CA GLY A 202 -0.93 -21.84 -6.13
C GLY A 202 -0.55 -20.69 -5.20
N GLU A 203 0.75 -20.44 -4.98
CA GLU A 203 1.22 -19.33 -4.15
C GLU A 203 0.88 -17.99 -4.80
N VAL A 204 0.46 -17.01 -3.97
CA VAL A 204 0.17 -15.66 -4.43
C VAL A 204 1.47 -14.93 -4.76
N ILE A 205 1.61 -14.51 -6.01
CA ILE A 205 2.80 -13.83 -6.57
C ILE A 205 2.54 -12.36 -6.94
N GLY A 206 1.30 -11.91 -6.83
CA GLY A 206 0.89 -10.52 -7.01
C GLY A 206 -0.59 -10.31 -6.66
N HIS A 207 -0.94 -9.06 -6.39
CA HIS A 207 -2.27 -8.61 -5.97
C HIS A 207 -2.56 -7.22 -6.57
N VAL A 208 -3.84 -6.91 -6.78
CA VAL A 208 -4.37 -5.55 -7.00
C VAL A 208 -5.83 -5.54 -6.57
N ALA A 209 -6.36 -4.41 -6.09
CA ALA A 209 -7.73 -4.33 -5.63
C ALA A 209 -8.46 -3.07 -6.13
N LEU A 210 -9.79 -3.12 -6.04
CA LEU A 210 -10.66 -1.95 -6.07
C LEU A 210 -11.11 -1.62 -4.64
N GLU A 211 -10.80 -0.43 -4.14
CA GLU A 211 -11.29 0.09 -2.85
C GLU A 211 -12.45 1.07 -3.07
N ARG A 212 -13.48 1.04 -2.21
CA ARG A 212 -14.63 1.95 -2.25
C ARG A 212 -15.38 2.02 -0.92
N ASP A 213 -16.12 3.10 -0.71
CA ASP A 213 -17.15 3.15 0.33
C ASP A 213 -18.32 2.20 -0.02
N PRO A 214 -19.00 1.59 0.98
CA PRO A 214 -20.20 0.78 0.76
C PRO A 214 -21.30 1.57 0.03
N GLY A 215 -21.71 1.06 -1.14
CA GLY A 215 -22.72 1.71 -1.99
C GLY A 215 -22.18 2.76 -2.97
N ALA A 216 -20.87 3.06 -2.97
CA ALA A 216 -20.28 3.96 -3.95
C ALA A 216 -20.39 3.41 -5.39
N MET A 217 -20.64 4.33 -6.32
CA MET A 217 -20.80 4.03 -7.76
C MET A 217 -19.48 4.02 -8.55
N ILE A 218 -18.37 4.44 -7.94
CA ILE A 218 -17.02 4.31 -8.48
C ILE A 218 -16.12 3.61 -7.45
N ALA A 219 -14.97 3.10 -7.90
CA ALA A 219 -13.96 2.50 -7.03
C ALA A 219 -12.54 2.85 -7.46
N GLU A 220 -11.62 2.90 -6.51
CA GLU A 220 -10.21 3.20 -6.70
C GLU A 220 -9.39 1.93 -6.95
N ARG A 221 -8.65 1.85 -8.05
CA ARG A 221 -7.76 0.72 -8.35
C ARG A 221 -6.38 0.89 -7.68
N GLY A 222 -6.38 0.74 -6.36
CA GLY A 222 -5.22 0.80 -5.48
C GLY A 222 -4.54 -0.55 -5.21
N GLU A 223 -3.77 -0.62 -4.12
CA GLU A 223 -3.15 -1.83 -3.55
C GLU A 223 -2.48 -2.77 -4.59
N ALA A 224 -1.74 -2.22 -5.56
CA ALA A 224 -1.06 -3.00 -6.60
C ALA A 224 0.33 -3.50 -6.16
N VAL A 225 0.60 -4.81 -6.29
CA VAL A 225 1.91 -5.42 -6.03
C VAL A 225 2.17 -6.64 -6.93
N VAL A 226 3.43 -6.79 -7.40
CA VAL A 226 3.92 -8.02 -8.06
C VAL A 226 5.34 -8.32 -7.58
N LEU A 227 5.57 -9.56 -7.15
CA LEU A 227 6.87 -10.02 -6.65
C LEU A 227 7.98 -9.83 -7.69
N PRO A 228 9.21 -9.42 -7.31
CA PRO A 228 10.26 -9.04 -8.26
C PRO A 228 10.57 -10.08 -9.35
N SER A 229 10.60 -11.37 -8.99
CA SER A 229 10.86 -12.52 -9.89
C SER A 229 9.76 -12.81 -10.92
N TYR A 230 8.59 -12.20 -10.78
CA TYR A 230 7.42 -12.37 -11.67
C TYR A 230 7.07 -11.10 -12.45
N ARG A 231 7.86 -10.03 -12.31
CA ARG A 231 7.74 -8.79 -13.10
C ARG A 231 8.07 -9.04 -14.58
N GLY A 232 7.54 -8.19 -15.46
CA GLY A 232 7.66 -8.36 -16.91
C GLY A 232 6.73 -9.40 -17.53
N ARG A 233 6.00 -10.20 -16.73
CA ARG A 233 5.05 -11.23 -17.20
C ARG A 233 3.60 -10.70 -17.39
N HIS A 234 3.43 -9.37 -17.48
CA HIS A 234 2.14 -8.66 -17.62
C HIS A 234 1.04 -9.02 -16.60
N LEU A 235 1.44 -9.35 -15.36
CA LEU A 235 0.49 -9.81 -14.33
C LEU A 235 -0.42 -8.69 -13.83
N LEU A 236 0.09 -7.48 -13.67
CA LEU A 236 -0.71 -6.36 -13.18
C LEU A 236 -1.76 -5.93 -14.22
N GLU A 237 -1.42 -5.91 -15.51
CA GLU A 237 -2.39 -5.68 -16.57
C GLU A 237 -3.50 -6.75 -16.56
N ARG A 238 -3.15 -8.04 -16.57
CA ARG A 238 -4.13 -9.14 -16.55
C ARG A 238 -5.03 -9.15 -15.31
N MET A 239 -4.51 -8.79 -14.13
CA MET A 239 -5.34 -8.63 -12.93
C MET A 239 -6.23 -7.37 -13.01
N THR A 240 -5.74 -6.28 -13.62
CA THR A 240 -6.52 -5.04 -13.85
C THR A 240 -7.67 -5.27 -14.85
N GLU A 241 -7.43 -6.05 -15.90
CA GLU A 241 -8.47 -6.54 -16.82
C GLU A 241 -9.55 -7.29 -16.04
N ARG A 242 -9.16 -8.25 -15.18
CA ARG A 242 -10.13 -9.03 -14.40
C ARG A 242 -10.89 -8.19 -13.36
N LEU A 243 -10.25 -7.24 -12.69
CA LEU A 243 -10.94 -6.26 -11.85
C LEU A 243 -11.96 -5.43 -12.63
N THR A 244 -11.65 -5.10 -13.88
CA THR A 244 -12.60 -4.38 -14.76
C THR A 244 -13.86 -5.22 -15.01
N ASP A 245 -13.73 -6.53 -15.27
CA ASP A 245 -14.87 -7.44 -15.41
C ASP A 245 -15.73 -7.50 -14.14
N GLU A 246 -15.11 -7.64 -12.96
CA GLU A 246 -15.86 -7.70 -11.70
C GLU A 246 -16.52 -6.36 -11.37
N ALA A 247 -15.88 -5.22 -11.69
CA ALA A 247 -16.46 -3.89 -11.53
C ALA A 247 -17.72 -3.68 -12.38
N VAL A 248 -17.73 -4.19 -13.62
CA VAL A 248 -18.92 -4.19 -14.50
C VAL A 248 -20.04 -5.05 -13.88
N LYS A 249 -19.72 -6.25 -13.36
CA LYS A 249 -20.70 -7.13 -12.70
C LYS A 249 -21.29 -6.53 -11.41
N LEU A 250 -20.47 -5.81 -10.64
CA LEU A 250 -20.88 -5.04 -9.47
C LEU A 250 -21.70 -3.78 -9.82
N GLY A 251 -21.89 -3.51 -11.12
CA GLY A 251 -22.72 -2.42 -11.60
C GLY A 251 -22.11 -1.03 -11.40
N LEU A 252 -20.79 -0.93 -11.20
CA LEU A 252 -20.09 0.35 -11.06
C LEU A 252 -20.22 1.20 -12.33
N VAL A 253 -20.12 2.52 -12.17
CA VAL A 253 -20.14 3.53 -13.25
C VAL A 253 -18.74 3.72 -13.84
N GLY A 254 -17.70 3.66 -13.00
CA GLY A 254 -16.32 3.87 -13.40
C GLY A 254 -15.30 3.35 -12.41
N ILE A 255 -14.05 3.26 -12.86
CA ILE A 255 -12.86 3.00 -12.04
C ILE A 255 -11.96 4.24 -12.12
N TYR A 256 -11.38 4.64 -10.99
CA TYR A 256 -10.35 5.67 -10.95
C TYR A 256 -9.05 5.16 -10.31
N ALA A 257 -7.96 5.89 -10.45
CA ALA A 257 -6.75 5.71 -9.67
C ALA A 257 -5.97 7.03 -9.54
N GLU A 258 -5.22 7.20 -8.44
CA GLU A 258 -4.39 8.38 -8.19
C GLU A 258 -2.87 8.08 -8.30
N PRO A 259 -2.31 7.87 -9.51
CA PRO A 259 -0.89 7.55 -9.67
C PRO A 259 0.00 8.77 -9.37
N VAL A 260 1.02 8.56 -8.52
CA VAL A 260 2.05 9.55 -8.20
C VAL A 260 2.79 10.09 -9.43
N THR A 261 3.25 11.34 -9.34
CA THR A 261 4.11 12.00 -10.35
C THR A 261 5.61 11.79 -10.12
N THR A 262 6.03 11.06 -9.07
CA THR A 262 7.45 10.76 -8.79
C THR A 262 8.01 9.63 -9.67
N HIS A 263 7.15 8.89 -10.39
CA HIS A 263 7.54 7.90 -11.38
C HIS A 263 6.40 7.61 -12.39
N THR A 264 6.74 7.12 -13.58
CA THR A 264 5.73 6.78 -14.64
C THR A 264 5.22 5.34 -14.59
N PHE A 265 5.58 4.53 -13.59
CA PHE A 265 5.26 3.09 -13.57
C PHE A 265 3.76 2.78 -13.50
N SER A 266 3.05 3.37 -12.54
CA SER A 266 1.59 3.24 -12.39
C SER A 266 0.84 3.89 -13.55
N GLN A 267 1.23 5.11 -13.93
CA GLN A 267 0.66 5.86 -15.06
C GLN A 267 0.65 5.06 -16.38
N ARG A 268 1.66 4.21 -16.61
CA ARG A 268 1.70 3.30 -17.78
C ARG A 268 0.70 2.14 -17.69
N ASN A 269 0.38 1.67 -16.49
CA ASN A 269 -0.68 0.68 -16.27
C ASN A 269 -2.06 1.32 -16.47
N ASP A 270 -2.25 2.57 -16.03
CA ASP A 270 -3.48 3.34 -16.26
C ASP A 270 -3.75 3.57 -17.75
N GLU A 271 -2.75 4.04 -18.50
CA GLU A 271 -2.85 4.19 -19.96
C GLU A 271 -3.22 2.86 -20.65
N ARG A 272 -2.57 1.75 -20.26
CA ARG A 272 -2.87 0.40 -20.79
C ARG A 272 -4.26 -0.10 -20.43
N ALA A 273 -4.77 0.26 -19.25
CA ALA A 273 -6.12 -0.07 -18.82
C ALA A 273 -7.20 0.75 -19.55
N GLY A 274 -6.83 1.80 -20.31
CA GLY A 274 -7.75 2.77 -20.88
C GLY A 274 -8.29 3.75 -19.84
N MET A 275 -7.44 4.15 -18.89
CA MET A 275 -7.71 5.15 -17.84
C MET A 275 -6.88 6.42 -18.11
N PRO A 276 -7.28 7.30 -19.06
CA PRO A 276 -6.57 8.55 -19.33
C PRO A 276 -6.60 9.49 -18.12
N THR A 277 -5.66 10.44 -18.07
CA THR A 277 -5.64 11.49 -17.05
C THR A 277 -6.79 12.48 -17.24
N CYS A 278 -7.59 12.69 -16.19
CA CYS A 278 -8.63 13.72 -16.14
C CYS A 278 -8.32 14.87 -15.16
N ALA A 279 -7.39 14.70 -14.21
CA ALA A 279 -6.90 15.79 -13.35
C ALA A 279 -5.42 15.63 -12.95
N ILE A 280 -4.81 16.71 -12.46
CA ILE A 280 -3.48 16.72 -11.83
C ILE A 280 -3.56 17.49 -10.51
N LEU A 281 -3.58 16.74 -9.41
CA LEU A 281 -3.68 17.23 -8.04
C LEU A 281 -2.29 17.65 -7.56
N LEU A 282 -1.99 18.93 -7.65
CA LEU A 282 -0.66 19.46 -7.33
C LEU A 282 -0.49 19.63 -5.83
N GLY A 283 0.62 19.13 -5.27
CA GLY A 283 0.98 19.30 -3.86
C GLY A 283 0.04 18.60 -2.87
N ALA A 284 -0.77 17.65 -3.31
CA ALA A 284 -1.82 17.06 -2.47
C ALA A 284 -1.29 16.36 -1.20
N ALA A 285 -0.07 15.79 -1.21
CA ALA A 285 0.53 15.15 -0.04
C ALA A 285 1.88 15.77 0.39
N PRO A 286 2.27 15.68 1.69
CA PRO A 286 3.62 16.02 2.12
C PRO A 286 4.67 15.17 1.40
N GLU A 287 5.85 15.71 1.15
CA GLU A 287 6.98 14.96 0.55
C GLU A 287 7.32 13.68 1.34
N THR A 288 7.23 13.78 2.68
CA THR A 288 7.48 12.71 3.64
C THR A 288 6.45 11.58 3.65
N LEU A 289 5.38 11.66 2.85
CA LEU A 289 4.39 10.59 2.71
C LEU A 289 4.88 9.50 1.73
N HIS A 290 5.88 8.74 2.13
CA HIS A 290 6.40 7.58 1.40
C HIS A 290 6.79 6.45 2.36
N SER A 291 6.86 5.20 1.85
CA SER A 291 7.39 4.11 2.67
C SER A 291 8.88 4.35 2.93
N LYS A 292 9.25 4.43 4.21
CA LYS A 292 10.64 4.69 4.66
C LYS A 292 11.64 3.60 4.23
N ASP A 293 11.13 2.44 3.82
CA ASP A 293 11.93 1.29 3.40
C ASP A 293 12.24 1.33 1.88
N LEU A 294 11.63 2.27 1.13
CA LEU A 294 11.85 2.46 -0.30
C LEU A 294 12.59 3.78 -0.57
N PRO A 295 13.72 3.76 -1.30
CA PRO A 295 14.42 4.98 -1.72
C PRO A 295 13.66 5.67 -2.86
N VAL A 296 12.66 6.48 -2.50
CA VAL A 296 11.94 7.37 -3.42
C VAL A 296 12.73 8.66 -3.58
N PRO A 297 12.99 9.15 -4.81
CA PRO A 297 13.59 10.47 -5.03
C PRO A 297 12.71 11.59 -4.44
N THR A 298 13.30 12.41 -3.58
CA THR A 298 12.71 13.66 -3.08
C THR A 298 12.92 14.77 -4.12
N ALA A 299 11.85 15.50 -4.44
CA ALA A 299 11.86 16.66 -5.33
C ALA A 299 11.99 18.00 -4.56
N GLY A 300 12.10 17.96 -3.24
CA GLY A 300 12.13 19.14 -2.36
C GLY A 300 10.76 19.82 -2.20
N GLN A 301 9.67 19.14 -2.60
CA GLN A 301 8.33 19.72 -2.69
C GLN A 301 7.23 18.70 -2.40
N ARG A 302 6.02 19.22 -2.11
CA ARG A 302 4.82 18.41 -1.85
C ARG A 302 4.50 17.49 -3.06
N GLN A 303 4.18 16.24 -2.77
CA GLN A 303 3.89 15.23 -3.80
C GLN A 303 2.61 15.58 -4.55
N SER A 304 2.59 15.27 -5.84
CA SER A 304 1.43 15.41 -6.72
C SER A 304 0.97 14.06 -7.25
N PHE A 305 -0.31 13.96 -7.58
CA PHE A 305 -0.91 12.77 -8.19
C PHE A 305 -1.65 13.19 -9.46
N LEU A 306 -1.72 12.28 -10.43
CA LEU A 306 -2.75 12.39 -11.47
C LEU A 306 -4.05 11.86 -10.89
N LEU A 307 -5.19 12.26 -11.44
CA LEU A 307 -6.41 11.46 -11.39
C LEU A 307 -6.59 10.81 -12.76
N THR A 308 -6.70 9.50 -12.79
CA THR A 308 -6.98 8.71 -14.00
C THR A 308 -8.35 8.06 -13.86
N PHE A 309 -9.12 7.97 -14.94
CA PHE A 309 -10.52 7.51 -14.88
C PHE A 309 -10.94 6.72 -16.12
N LYS A 310 -11.80 5.72 -15.94
CA LYS A 310 -12.46 4.96 -17.01
C LYS A 310 -13.93 4.69 -16.68
N PHE A 311 -14.82 5.07 -17.59
CA PHE A 311 -16.22 4.66 -17.53
C PHE A 311 -16.39 3.18 -17.89
N LEU A 312 -17.27 2.47 -17.17
CA LEU A 312 -17.54 1.04 -17.35
C LEU A 312 -18.84 0.76 -18.14
N LYS A 313 -19.64 1.79 -18.38
CA LYS A 313 -20.90 1.73 -19.13
C LYS A 313 -20.85 2.73 -20.27
N SER A 314 -21.46 2.38 -21.40
CA SER A 314 -21.49 3.23 -22.60
C SER A 314 -21.98 4.65 -22.28
N ALA A 315 -21.28 5.64 -22.81
CA ALA A 315 -21.49 7.05 -22.48
C ALA A 315 -22.94 7.50 -22.70
N ARG A 316 -23.46 8.26 -21.73
CA ARG A 316 -24.57 9.19 -21.99
C ARG A 316 -23.99 10.46 -22.62
N THR A 317 -24.81 11.22 -23.32
CA THR A 317 -24.48 12.63 -23.60
C THR A 317 -24.68 13.41 -22.31
N TYR A 318 -23.65 14.10 -21.83
CA TYR A 318 -23.73 14.95 -20.64
C TYR A 318 -23.95 16.40 -21.07
N GLU A 319 -24.93 17.08 -20.47
CA GLU A 319 -25.03 18.53 -20.55
C GLU A 319 -24.16 19.15 -19.45
N ILE A 320 -23.21 20.02 -19.84
CA ILE A 320 -22.26 20.63 -18.92
C ILE A 320 -22.23 22.16 -19.06
N VAL A 321 -22.16 22.86 -17.94
CA VAL A 321 -22.03 24.31 -17.83
C VAL A 321 -20.54 24.67 -17.89
N ALA A 322 -19.92 24.42 -19.05
CA ALA A 322 -18.48 24.61 -19.25
C ALA A 322 -18.11 26.11 -19.19
N PRO A 323 -17.28 26.57 -18.22
CA PRO A 323 -16.74 27.92 -18.19
C PRO A 323 -15.97 28.22 -19.47
N ASN A 324 -16.03 29.46 -19.96
CA ASN A 324 -15.45 29.82 -21.27
C ASN A 324 -13.93 29.59 -21.30
N GLU A 325 -13.29 29.85 -20.16
CA GLU A 325 -11.86 29.75 -19.90
C GLU A 325 -11.37 28.30 -19.95
N TYR A 326 -12.25 27.34 -19.64
CA TYR A 326 -11.91 25.92 -19.47
C TYR A 326 -12.56 25.01 -20.52
N ARG A 327 -13.40 25.55 -21.41
CA ARG A 327 -14.21 24.76 -22.37
C ARG A 327 -13.37 23.77 -23.16
N ASP A 328 -12.28 24.23 -23.79
CA ASP A 328 -11.46 23.41 -24.68
C ASP A 328 -10.74 22.28 -23.94
N VAL A 329 -10.23 22.54 -22.73
CA VAL A 329 -9.57 21.50 -21.91
C VAL A 329 -10.58 20.51 -21.33
N ILE A 330 -11.79 20.97 -20.98
CA ILE A 330 -12.89 20.11 -20.52
C ILE A 330 -13.36 19.19 -21.65
N SER A 331 -13.65 19.74 -22.84
CA SER A 331 -14.02 18.94 -24.02
C SER A 331 -12.93 17.93 -24.38
N SER A 332 -11.66 18.37 -24.48
CA SER A 332 -10.56 17.45 -24.80
C SER A 332 -10.37 16.33 -23.76
N THR A 333 -10.69 16.60 -22.50
CA THR A 333 -10.67 15.58 -21.43
C THR A 333 -11.79 14.57 -21.63
N TYR A 334 -13.01 15.02 -21.94
CA TYR A 334 -14.16 14.16 -22.21
C TYR A 334 -14.03 13.32 -23.48
N ASP A 335 -13.52 13.90 -24.58
CA ASP A 335 -13.21 13.17 -25.82
C ASP A 335 -12.28 11.98 -25.53
N SER A 336 -11.28 12.20 -24.66
CA SER A 336 -10.32 11.18 -24.25
C SER A 336 -10.92 10.09 -23.36
N LEU A 337 -11.90 10.45 -22.54
CA LEU A 337 -12.71 9.51 -21.75
C LEU A 337 -13.72 8.73 -22.60
N GLY A 338 -13.80 8.99 -23.91
CA GLY A 338 -14.77 8.37 -24.83
C GLY A 338 -16.20 8.87 -24.66
N VAL A 339 -16.37 10.09 -24.13
CA VAL A 339 -17.67 10.68 -23.75
C VAL A 339 -17.94 11.93 -24.56
N SER A 340 -19.06 11.96 -25.30
CA SER A 340 -19.54 13.17 -25.96
C SER A 340 -20.31 14.07 -25.00
N VAL A 341 -19.94 15.35 -24.92
CA VAL A 341 -20.58 16.35 -24.07
C VAL A 341 -21.18 17.49 -24.87
N SER A 342 -22.28 18.06 -24.39
CA SER A 342 -22.91 19.27 -24.92
C SER A 342 -22.78 20.41 -23.92
N THR A 343 -22.30 21.57 -24.36
CA THR A 343 -22.13 22.74 -23.48
C THR A 343 -23.40 23.58 -23.42
N SER A 344 -23.89 23.88 -22.21
CA SER A 344 -24.92 24.90 -21.99
C SER A 344 -24.36 26.14 -21.31
N GLY A 345 -25.07 27.26 -21.45
CA GLY A 345 -24.68 28.54 -20.85
C GLY A 345 -25.01 28.59 -19.36
N GLY A 346 -24.08 29.12 -18.56
CA GLY A 346 -24.33 29.45 -17.16
C GLY A 346 -25.45 30.48 -17.00
N ARG A 347 -26.05 30.49 -15.81
CA ARG A 347 -27.21 31.32 -15.46
C ARG A 347 -26.98 31.92 -14.08
N THR A 348 -27.46 33.14 -13.85
CA THR A 348 -27.46 33.73 -12.51
C THR A 348 -28.20 32.78 -11.54
N PRO A 349 -27.61 32.37 -10.42
CA PRO A 349 -28.28 31.52 -9.45
C PRO A 349 -29.59 32.15 -8.97
N THR A 350 -30.68 31.37 -9.01
CA THR A 350 -31.97 31.76 -8.44
C THR A 350 -32.00 31.63 -6.91
N GLU A 351 -31.15 30.76 -6.36
CA GLU A 351 -30.96 30.58 -4.93
C GLU A 351 -29.97 31.62 -4.38
N THR A 352 -30.33 32.28 -3.29
CA THR A 352 -29.44 33.26 -2.64
C THR A 352 -28.27 32.60 -1.92
N ARG A 353 -28.48 31.39 -1.39
CA ARG A 353 -27.55 30.71 -0.48
C ARG A 353 -26.90 29.50 -1.15
N SER A 354 -25.57 29.47 -1.13
CA SER A 354 -24.76 28.32 -1.52
C SER A 354 -24.81 27.22 -0.45
N MET A 355 -24.53 25.99 -0.86
CA MET A 355 -24.29 24.87 0.04
C MET A 355 -22.85 24.41 -0.15
N THR A 356 -22.11 24.30 0.95
CA THR A 356 -20.72 23.84 0.94
C THR A 356 -20.41 22.86 2.06
N SER A 357 -19.48 21.95 1.80
CA SER A 357 -18.77 21.16 2.81
C SER A 357 -17.26 21.41 2.75
N ILE A 358 -16.59 21.34 3.91
CA ILE A 358 -15.14 21.47 4.03
C ILE A 358 -14.53 20.29 4.79
N ALA A 359 -13.30 19.93 4.45
CA ALA A 359 -12.48 18.96 5.17
C ALA A 359 -11.00 19.30 5.04
N VAL A 360 -10.18 18.99 6.05
CA VAL A 360 -8.72 19.06 5.99
C VAL A 360 -8.13 17.78 6.56
N ASN A 361 -7.21 17.14 5.82
CA ASN A 361 -6.54 15.92 6.29
C ASN A 361 -5.23 16.22 7.05
N ALA A 362 -4.69 15.23 7.76
CA ALA A 362 -3.46 15.37 8.55
C ALA A 362 -2.19 15.68 7.71
N GLY A 363 -2.25 15.57 6.38
CA GLY A 363 -1.19 16.00 5.46
C GLY A 363 -1.30 17.46 5.01
N GLY A 364 -2.29 18.22 5.50
CA GLY A 364 -2.56 19.59 5.08
C GLY A 364 -3.25 19.70 3.71
N TYR A 365 -3.93 18.65 3.24
CA TYR A 365 -4.81 18.74 2.08
C TYR A 365 -6.20 19.19 2.51
N GLY A 366 -6.57 20.41 2.11
CA GLY A 366 -7.91 20.95 2.27
C GLY A 366 -8.79 20.60 1.07
N ARG A 367 -10.07 20.38 1.32
CA ARG A 367 -11.12 20.24 0.30
C ARG A 367 -12.27 21.16 0.66
N ILE A 368 -12.72 21.94 -0.31
CA ILE A 368 -13.97 22.69 -0.31
C ILE A 368 -14.82 22.08 -1.43
N ARG A 369 -16.05 21.68 -1.11
CA ARG A 369 -17.04 21.30 -2.12
C ARG A 369 -18.19 22.29 -2.06
N PHE A 370 -18.68 22.68 -3.23
CA PHE A 370 -19.98 23.32 -3.40
C PHE A 370 -20.96 22.25 -3.88
N GLU A 371 -21.92 21.86 -3.04
CA GLU A 371 -23.05 21.01 -3.43
C GLU A 371 -24.16 21.81 -4.13
N ARG A 372 -24.11 23.15 -4.04
CA ARG A 372 -24.97 24.09 -4.77
C ARG A 372 -24.38 25.49 -4.79
N THR A 373 -24.30 26.13 -5.96
CA THR A 373 -23.88 27.52 -6.10
C THR A 373 -25.08 28.47 -5.93
N GLY A 374 -25.04 29.33 -4.91
CA GLY A 374 -25.98 30.44 -4.73
C GLY A 374 -25.37 31.78 -5.16
N SER A 375 -26.17 32.85 -5.18
CA SER A 375 -25.65 34.19 -5.53
C SER A 375 -24.65 34.75 -4.50
N ASN A 376 -24.61 34.20 -3.27
CA ASN A 376 -23.59 34.54 -2.27
C ASN A 376 -22.23 33.82 -2.45
N ALA A 377 -22.04 33.00 -3.49
CA ALA A 377 -20.91 32.06 -3.60
C ALA A 377 -19.51 32.67 -3.39
N ALA A 378 -19.29 33.93 -3.78
CA ALA A 378 -18.02 34.63 -3.54
C ALA A 378 -17.72 34.83 -2.03
N VAL A 379 -18.74 35.11 -1.22
CA VAL A 379 -18.62 35.27 0.23
C VAL A 379 -18.47 33.91 0.91
N GLU A 380 -19.26 32.92 0.48
CA GLU A 380 -19.19 31.55 0.99
C GLU A 380 -17.79 30.94 0.76
N LEU A 381 -17.24 31.10 -0.46
CA LEU A 381 -15.91 30.58 -0.80
C LEU A 381 -14.80 31.29 -0.01
N ALA A 382 -14.90 32.60 0.22
CA ALA A 382 -13.93 33.34 1.01
C ALA A 382 -13.93 32.88 2.48
N GLN A 383 -15.10 32.61 3.08
CA GLN A 383 -15.20 32.05 4.43
C GLN A 383 -14.64 30.62 4.47
N ALA A 384 -15.09 29.74 3.58
CA ALA A 384 -14.63 28.36 3.51
C ALA A 384 -13.10 28.25 3.29
N MET A 385 -12.52 29.18 2.53
CA MET A 385 -11.06 29.30 2.35
C MET A 385 -10.35 29.67 3.66
N SER A 386 -10.87 30.66 4.39
CA SER A 386 -10.35 31.06 5.71
C SER A 386 -10.43 29.90 6.72
N ASP A 387 -11.52 29.12 6.68
CA ASP A 387 -11.73 28.00 7.60
C ASP A 387 -10.74 26.86 7.34
N VAL A 388 -10.47 26.50 6.07
CA VAL A 388 -9.47 25.46 5.77
C VAL A 388 -8.03 25.92 5.99
N GLU A 389 -7.72 27.22 5.83
CA GLU A 389 -6.42 27.79 6.21
C GLU A 389 -6.22 27.76 7.73
N ALA A 390 -7.24 28.10 8.52
CA ALA A 390 -7.22 28.01 9.98
C ALA A 390 -7.08 26.55 10.48
N LEU A 391 -7.61 25.57 9.72
CA LEU A 391 -7.41 24.13 9.95
C LEU A 391 -6.04 23.61 9.43
N GLY A 392 -5.18 24.48 8.90
CA GLY A 392 -3.79 24.14 8.54
C GLY A 392 -3.58 23.60 7.12
N ALA A 393 -4.51 23.82 6.19
CA ALA A 393 -4.32 23.43 4.80
C ALA A 393 -3.12 24.16 4.14
N ARG A 394 -2.38 23.42 3.30
CA ARG A 394 -1.27 23.89 2.45
C ARG A 394 -1.57 23.80 0.96
N THR A 395 -2.59 23.03 0.62
CA THR A 395 -3.11 22.82 -0.73
C THR A 395 -4.59 22.62 -0.56
N VAL A 396 -5.40 23.40 -1.28
CA VAL A 396 -6.86 23.38 -1.17
C VAL A 396 -7.46 23.06 -2.52
N GLN A 397 -8.19 21.94 -2.62
CA GLN A 397 -9.05 21.63 -3.76
C GLN A 397 -10.40 22.31 -3.57
N LEU A 398 -10.89 22.98 -4.61
CA LEU A 398 -12.29 23.36 -4.77
C LEU A 398 -12.95 22.39 -5.76
N SER A 399 -14.15 21.91 -5.45
CA SER A 399 -14.95 21.08 -6.36
C SER A 399 -16.42 21.50 -6.41
N ALA A 400 -17.02 21.42 -7.60
CA ALA A 400 -18.43 21.75 -7.83
C ALA A 400 -18.99 20.98 -9.03
N HIS A 401 -20.31 20.74 -9.08
CA HIS A 401 -20.93 19.97 -10.16
C HIS A 401 -20.81 20.68 -11.52
N LEU A 402 -20.42 19.96 -12.57
CA LEU A 402 -20.36 20.50 -13.94
C LEU A 402 -21.73 20.86 -14.53
N GLU A 403 -22.83 20.36 -13.95
CA GLU A 403 -24.21 20.67 -14.31
C GLU A 403 -24.77 21.94 -13.62
N ASP A 404 -24.06 22.53 -12.64
CA ASP A 404 -24.55 23.68 -11.88
C ASP A 404 -24.57 24.96 -12.75
N PRO A 405 -25.74 25.58 -13.00
CA PRO A 405 -25.84 26.81 -13.79
C PRO A 405 -25.02 27.98 -13.22
N GLY A 406 -24.78 27.98 -11.90
CA GLY A 406 -23.97 28.98 -11.21
C GLY A 406 -22.46 28.78 -11.34
N LEU A 407 -21.98 27.66 -11.88
CA LEU A 407 -20.56 27.30 -11.91
C LEU A 407 -19.63 28.41 -12.43
N PRO A 408 -19.96 29.19 -13.48
CA PRO A 408 -19.10 30.29 -13.93
C PRO A 408 -18.92 31.41 -12.89
N LEU A 409 -19.93 31.71 -12.06
CA LEU A 409 -19.83 32.69 -10.96
C LEU A 409 -18.88 32.18 -9.87
N LEU A 410 -18.94 30.88 -9.56
CA LEU A 410 -18.04 30.25 -8.60
C LEU A 410 -16.60 30.23 -9.12
N VAL A 411 -16.39 29.87 -10.39
CA VAL A 411 -15.06 29.85 -11.03
C VAL A 411 -14.43 31.24 -11.05
N ASP A 412 -15.15 32.24 -11.53
CA ASP A 412 -14.71 33.65 -11.54
C ASP A 412 -14.35 34.16 -10.12
N SER A 413 -15.13 33.76 -9.11
CA SER A 413 -14.84 34.08 -7.71
C SER A 413 -13.65 33.32 -7.12
N ALA A 414 -13.43 32.07 -7.56
CA ALA A 414 -12.30 31.26 -7.14
C ALA A 414 -10.97 31.77 -7.74
N ARG A 415 -10.97 32.22 -9.00
CA ARG A 415 -9.80 32.83 -9.65
C ARG A 415 -9.28 34.04 -8.86
N ARG A 416 -10.19 34.92 -8.42
CA ARG A 416 -9.88 36.08 -7.56
C ARG A 416 -9.27 35.73 -6.19
N LEU A 417 -9.36 34.47 -5.77
CA LEU A 417 -8.72 33.97 -4.54
C LEU A 417 -7.44 33.17 -4.81
N GLY A 418 -6.99 33.10 -6.07
CA GLY A 418 -5.80 32.36 -6.49
C GLY A 418 -6.04 30.88 -6.82
N PHE A 419 -7.30 30.45 -6.97
CA PHE A 419 -7.58 29.11 -7.49
C PHE A 419 -7.43 29.05 -9.00
N PHE A 420 -6.90 27.93 -9.49
CA PHE A 420 -6.70 27.62 -10.90
C PHE A 420 -7.26 26.24 -11.23
N PHE A 421 -7.58 25.98 -12.50
CA PHE A 421 -8.04 24.69 -12.98
C PHE A 421 -7.06 23.58 -12.63
N CYS A 422 -7.54 22.43 -12.16
CA CYS A 422 -6.70 21.24 -11.99
C CYS A 422 -7.27 19.94 -12.60
N GLY A 423 -8.53 19.95 -13.06
CA GLY A 423 -9.08 18.87 -13.88
C GLY A 423 -10.56 18.63 -13.69
N LEU A 424 -10.97 17.39 -13.98
CA LEU A 424 -12.32 16.87 -13.78
C LEU A 424 -12.27 15.63 -12.89
N ALA A 425 -13.32 15.42 -12.10
CA ALA A 425 -13.55 14.19 -11.34
C ALA A 425 -14.90 13.56 -11.77
N PRO A 426 -14.89 12.62 -12.73
CA PRO A 426 -16.12 12.03 -13.27
C PRO A 426 -16.80 11.09 -12.27
N ALA A 427 -18.13 11.16 -12.17
CA ALA A 427 -18.97 10.39 -11.25
C ALA A 427 -18.68 10.52 -9.73
N PHE A 428 -17.75 11.41 -9.31
CA PHE A 428 -17.30 11.60 -7.93
C PHE A 428 -18.31 12.26 -6.96
N SER A 429 -19.52 12.58 -7.42
CA SER A 429 -20.63 12.98 -6.55
C SER A 429 -21.92 12.33 -7.02
N GLU A 430 -22.28 11.19 -6.42
CA GLU A 430 -23.52 10.47 -6.72
C GLU A 430 -23.69 10.11 -8.21
N GLY A 431 -22.59 9.79 -8.90
CA GLY A 431 -22.61 9.50 -10.33
C GLY A 431 -22.58 10.74 -11.24
N ARG A 432 -22.52 11.94 -10.65
CA ARG A 432 -22.34 13.23 -11.34
C ARG A 432 -20.87 13.67 -11.33
N ASP A 433 -20.52 14.45 -12.34
CA ASP A 433 -19.15 14.88 -12.60
C ASP A 433 -18.86 16.24 -11.93
N LEU A 434 -17.63 16.42 -11.46
CA LEU A 434 -17.17 17.64 -10.81
C LEU A 434 -16.08 18.34 -11.61
N LEU A 435 -16.15 19.68 -11.68
CA LEU A 435 -14.99 20.51 -11.99
C LEU A 435 -14.07 20.51 -10.76
N LEU A 436 -12.76 20.39 -10.99
CA LEU A 436 -11.74 20.58 -9.96
C LEU A 436 -10.92 21.84 -10.24
N MET A 437 -10.80 22.68 -9.22
CA MET A 437 -9.82 23.77 -9.14
C MET A 437 -8.97 23.56 -7.87
N GLN A 438 -7.80 24.18 -7.80
CA GLN A 438 -6.97 24.13 -6.58
C GLN A 438 -6.21 25.43 -6.35
N ARG A 439 -5.76 25.64 -5.11
CA ARG A 439 -4.89 26.74 -4.66
C ARG A 439 -3.76 26.15 -3.81
N LEU A 440 -2.53 26.63 -4.00
CA LEU A 440 -1.34 26.22 -3.26
C LEU A 440 -0.90 27.36 -2.34
N SER A 441 -0.52 27.08 -1.09
CA SER A 441 0.12 28.08 -0.21
C SER A 441 1.65 27.98 -0.22
N GLU A 442 2.21 27.00 -0.90
CA GLU A 442 3.64 26.68 -0.98
C GLU A 442 4.06 26.61 -2.46
N PRO A 443 5.29 27.00 -2.83
CA PRO A 443 5.78 26.86 -4.19
C PRO A 443 5.79 25.39 -4.65
N LEU A 444 5.55 25.19 -5.95
CA LEU A 444 5.65 23.89 -6.60
C LEU A 444 6.14 24.10 -8.04
N ASP A 445 7.18 23.37 -8.43
CA ASP A 445 7.70 23.30 -9.78
C ASP A 445 7.02 22.13 -10.52
N ILE A 446 6.34 22.46 -11.63
CA ILE A 446 5.61 21.50 -12.44
C ILE A 446 6.52 20.70 -13.40
N SER A 447 7.77 21.13 -13.59
CA SER A 447 8.75 20.45 -14.45
C SER A 447 9.40 19.23 -13.79
N GLU A 448 9.40 19.18 -12.45
CA GLU A 448 9.80 18.02 -11.64
C GLU A 448 8.77 16.87 -11.67
N LEU A 449 7.62 17.05 -12.32
CA LEU A 449 6.60 16.01 -12.46
C LEU A 449 6.97 15.03 -13.59
N GLN A 450 7.14 13.75 -13.27
CA GLN A 450 7.33 12.71 -14.27
C GLN A 450 5.96 12.31 -14.85
N LEU A 451 5.64 12.81 -16.05
CA LEU A 451 4.36 12.60 -16.73
C LEU A 451 4.53 11.66 -17.93
N PHE A 452 3.78 10.57 -17.97
CA PHE A 452 3.98 9.49 -18.95
C PHE A 452 3.56 9.85 -20.38
N THR A 453 2.40 10.49 -20.59
CA THR A 453 1.86 10.76 -21.93
C THR A 453 1.96 12.24 -22.33
N GLU A 454 2.00 12.50 -23.65
CA GLU A 454 1.93 13.86 -24.19
C GLU A 454 0.59 14.54 -23.89
N GLN A 455 -0.47 13.79 -23.63
CA GLN A 455 -1.74 14.34 -23.17
C GLN A 455 -1.65 14.85 -21.73
N THR A 456 -1.12 14.04 -20.81
CA THR A 456 -0.90 14.47 -19.41
C THR A 456 -0.01 15.71 -19.36
N LYS A 457 1.03 15.79 -20.21
CA LYS A 457 1.88 17.00 -20.35
C LYS A 457 1.13 18.22 -20.88
N LYS A 458 0.21 18.06 -21.85
CA LYS A 458 -0.66 19.16 -22.32
C LYS A 458 -1.59 19.66 -21.22
N ILE A 459 -2.16 18.76 -20.42
CA ILE A 459 -2.99 19.11 -19.25
C ILE A 459 -2.15 19.88 -18.23
N ALA A 460 -0.96 19.38 -17.86
CA ALA A 460 -0.05 20.08 -16.95
C ALA A 460 0.34 21.49 -17.47
N ALA A 461 0.68 21.61 -18.75
CA ALA A 461 1.01 22.89 -19.36
C ALA A 461 -0.20 23.87 -19.41
N PHE A 462 -1.44 23.37 -19.47
CA PHE A 462 -2.63 24.20 -19.29
C PHE A 462 -2.77 24.67 -17.84
N ILE A 463 -2.71 23.74 -16.89
CA ILE A 463 -2.81 23.99 -15.44
C ILE A 463 -1.80 25.04 -14.99
N GLU A 464 -0.56 24.97 -15.48
CA GLU A 464 0.50 25.94 -15.13
C GLU A 464 0.22 27.35 -15.69
N ARG A 465 -0.21 27.47 -16.95
CA ARG A 465 -0.61 28.78 -17.50
C ARG A 465 -1.80 29.37 -16.74
N ASP A 466 -2.75 28.53 -16.33
CA ASP A 466 -3.90 28.98 -15.54
C ASP A 466 -3.50 29.42 -14.13
N ARG A 467 -2.59 28.68 -13.48
CA ARG A 467 -1.99 29.01 -12.19
C ARG A 467 -1.27 30.36 -12.24
N GLN A 468 -0.46 30.60 -13.27
CA GLN A 468 0.24 31.87 -13.49
C GLN A 468 -0.76 33.02 -13.73
N SER A 469 -1.83 32.78 -14.50
CA SER A 469 -2.90 33.76 -14.74
C SER A 469 -3.64 34.14 -13.46
N ALA A 470 -4.09 33.15 -12.66
CA ALA A 470 -4.79 33.41 -11.40
C ALA A 470 -3.88 34.07 -10.36
N SER A 471 -2.61 33.68 -10.29
CA SER A 471 -1.61 34.33 -9.41
C SER A 471 -1.29 35.77 -9.81
N SER A 472 -1.59 36.17 -11.04
CA SER A 472 -1.42 37.54 -11.56
C SER A 472 -2.68 38.41 -11.36
N GLN A 473 -3.71 37.89 -10.68
CA GLN A 473 -4.95 38.60 -10.34
C GLN A 473 -5.09 38.89 -8.83
N LEU A 474 -4.05 38.54 -8.05
CA LEU A 474 -3.87 38.83 -6.62
C LEU A 474 -2.97 40.06 -6.41
#